data_AF-A0A927ZIZ7-F1
#
_entry.id   AF-A0A927ZIZ7-F1
#
_cell.length_a   1.000
_cell.length_b   1.000
_cell.length_c   1.000
_cell.angle_alpha   90.00
_cell.angle_beta   90.00
_cell.angle_gamma   90.00
#
_symmetry.space_group_name_H-M   'P 1'
#
loop_
_entity.id
_entity.type
_entity.pdbx_description
1 polymer ?
#
loop_
_entity_poly.entity_id
_entity_poly.type
_entity_poly.pdbx_seq_one_letter_code
_entity_poly.pdbx_strand_id
1 'polypeptide(L)' 'EDKIFLDELVLKKIINEKQKYVLIRKYYYDYTDKEISNELAISRQAISKIHKKTIENFKKYLN' A
#
# COMPACT_ATOMS: atom_id res chain seq x y z
N GLU A 1 12.88 4.03 10.42
CA GLU A 1 12.25 2.91 11.16
C GLU A 1 11.03 2.35 10.43
N ASP A 2 10.25 3.17 9.74
CA ASP A 2 8.95 2.74 9.20
C ASP A 2 9.00 1.69 8.09
N LYS A 3 10.09 1.65 7.31
CA LYS A 3 10.29 0.62 6.28
C LYS A 3 10.36 -0.78 6.91
N ILE A 4 11.02 -0.90 8.07
CA ILE A 4 11.15 -2.15 8.83
C ILE A 4 9.78 -2.58 9.36
N PHE A 5 8.97 -1.63 9.82
CA PHE A 5 7.61 -1.92 10.27
C PHE A 5 6.72 -2.44 9.13
N LEU A 6 6.77 -1.82 7.94
CA LEU A 6 6.00 -2.31 6.78
C LEU A 6 6.44 -3.70 6.33
N ASP A 7 7.73 -4.03 6.41
CA ASP A 7 8.24 -5.37 6.13
C ASP A 7 7.66 -6.41 7.11
N GLU A 8 7.58 -6.06 8.40
CA GLU A 8 6.96 -6.92 9.41
C GLU A 8 5.47 -7.17 9.13
N LEU A 9 4.72 -6.15 8.69
CA LEU A 9 3.31 -6.31 8.33
C LEU A 9 3.11 -7.22 7.10
N VAL A 10 4.08 -7.25 6.18
CA VAL A 10 4.09 -8.20 5.07
C VAL A 10 4.41 -9.61 5.56
N LEU A 11 5.41 -9.77 6.43
CA LEU A 11 5.76 -11.07 7.02
C LEU A 11 4.59 -11.68 7.80
N LYS A 12 3.86 -10.85 8.56
CA LYS A 12 2.63 -11.21 9.28
C LYS A 12 1.42 -11.42 8.37
N LYS A 13 1.57 -11.27 7.05
CA LYS A 13 0.51 -11.39 6.03
C LYS A 13 -0.69 -10.45 6.26
N ILE A 14 -0.49 -9.35 6.97
CA ILE A 14 -1.51 -8.30 7.14
C ILE A 14 -1.71 -7.55 5.83
N ILE A 15 -0.60 -7.30 5.12
CA ILE A 15 -0.59 -6.72 3.78
C ILE A 15 0.32 -7.54 2.86
N ASN A 16 0.20 -7.37 1.55
CA ASN A 16 1.11 -7.95 0.57
C ASN A 16 2.11 -6.91 0.02
N GLU A 17 3.10 -7.36 -0.74
CA GLU A 17 4.13 -6.48 -1.32
C GLU A 17 3.55 -5.36 -2.21
N LYS A 18 2.45 -5.63 -2.93
CA LYS A 18 1.82 -4.62 -3.78
C LYS A 18 1.14 -3.53 -2.95
N GLN A 19 0.50 -3.90 -1.85
CA GLN A 19 -0.08 -2.98 -0.88
C GLN A 19 0.99 -2.13 -0.19
N LYS A 20 2.08 -2.75 0.25
CA LYS A 20 3.25 -2.07 0.80
C LYS A 20 3.84 -1.07 -0.20
N TYR A 21 4.02 -1.48 -1.45
CA TYR A 21 4.52 -0.60 -2.50
C TYR A 21 3.65 0.65 -2.68
N VAL A 22 2.34 0.47 -2.78
CA VAL A 22 1.38 1.59 -2.91
C VAL A 22 1.45 2.50 -1.68
N LEU A 23 1.53 1.97 -0.46
CA LEU A 23 1.69 2.80 0.74
C LEU A 23 2.98 3.62 0.71
N ILE A 24 4.11 2.98 0.39
CA ILE A 24 5.40 3.64 0.33
C ILE A 24 5.34 4.80 -0.66
N ARG A 25 4.84 4.56 -1.87
CA ARG A 25 4.71 5.60 -2.89
C ARG A 25 3.82 6.76 -2.44
N LYS A 26 2.67 6.47 -1.83
CA LYS A 26 1.71 7.50 -1.43
C LYS A 26 2.16 8.33 -0.23
N TYR A 27 2.80 7.73 0.77
CA TYR A 27 3.06 8.39 2.05
C TYR A 27 4.53 8.75 2.31
N TYR A 28 5.48 8.15 1.60
CA TYR A 28 6.91 8.53 1.69
C TYR A 28 7.36 9.42 0.54
N TYR A 29 6.76 9.24 -0.63
CA TYR A 29 7.16 9.94 -1.84
C TYR A 29 6.08 10.88 -2.39
N ASP A 30 4.91 10.95 -1.73
CA ASP A 30 3.77 11.78 -2.11
C ASP A 30 3.23 11.54 -3.54
N TYR A 31 3.38 10.33 -4.06
CA TYR A 31 2.89 10.01 -5.40
C TYR A 31 1.35 9.97 -5.44
N THR A 32 0.82 10.53 -6.52
CA THR A 32 -0.60 10.45 -6.87
C THR A 32 -0.97 9.04 -7.37
N ASP A 33 -2.27 8.70 -7.32
CA ASP A 33 -2.75 7.45 -7.92
C ASP A 33 -2.42 7.35 -9.41
N LYS A 34 -2.30 8.49 -10.11
CA LYS A 34 -1.90 8.54 -11.52
C LYS A 34 -0.46 8.08 -11.70
N GLU A 35 0.47 8.60 -10.91
CA GLU A 35 1.89 8.26 -11.04
C GLU A 35 2.12 6.79 -10.74
N ILE A 36 1.52 6.28 -9.66
CA ILE A 36 1.61 4.86 -9.30
C ILE A 36 0.94 3.97 -10.35
N SER A 37 -0.18 4.42 -10.93
CA SER A 37 -0.86 3.69 -12.01
C SER A 37 0.02 3.54 -13.25
N ASN A 38 0.80 4.58 -13.57
CA ASN A 38 1.76 4.57 -14.65
C ASN A 38 2.94 3.63 -14.34
N GLU A 39 3.49 3.67 -13.12
CA GLU A 39 4.60 2.79 -12.71
C GLU A 39 4.21 1.30 -12.73
N LEU A 40 3.00 0.98 -12.29
CA LEU A 40 2.53 -0.41 -12.18
C LEU A 40 1.75 -0.91 -13.41
N ALA A 41 1.60 -0.07 -14.45
CA ALA A 41 0.82 -0.36 -15.66
C ALA A 41 -0.60 -0.92 -15.36
N ILE A 42 -1.28 -0.35 -14.37
CA ILE A 42 -2.66 -0.71 -13.99
C ILE A 42 -3.54 0.54 -13.90
N SER A 43 -4.86 0.39 -13.85
CA SER A 43 -5.74 1.56 -13.77
C SER A 43 -5.62 2.29 -12.42
N ARG A 44 -5.87 3.62 -12.41
CA ARG A 44 -5.96 4.40 -11.17
C ARG A 44 -6.98 3.82 -10.18
N GLN A 45 -8.08 3.27 -10.70
CA GLN A 45 -9.11 2.61 -9.90
C GLN A 45 -8.57 1.35 -9.20
N ALA A 46 -7.68 0.61 -9.85
CA ALA A 46 -7.01 -0.54 -9.23
C ALA A 46 -6.08 -0.08 -8.09
N ILE A 47 -5.33 1.02 -8.26
CA ILE A 47 -4.52 1.61 -7.18
C ILE A 47 -5.39 2.02 -6.00
N SER A 48 -6.49 2.72 -6.25
CA SER A 48 -7.44 3.14 -5.21
C SER A 48 -8.03 1.92 -4.46
N LYS A 49 -8.39 0.84 -5.17
CA LYS A 49 -8.84 -0.42 -4.54
C LYS A 49 -7.75 -1.05 -3.67
N ILE A 50 -6.50 -1.09 -4.14
CA ILE A 50 -5.35 -1.60 -3.37
C ILE A 50 -5.19 -0.78 -2.10
N HIS A 51 -5.17 0.56 -2.20
CA HIS A 51 -5.04 1.45 -1.04
C HIS A 51 -6.17 1.24 -0.04
N LYS A 52 -7.44 1.27 -0.48
CA LYS A 52 -8.60 1.03 0.38
C LYS A 52 -8.50 -0.33 1.10
N LYS A 53 -8.16 -1.39 0.37
CA LYS A 53 -8.02 -2.73 0.95
C LYS A 53 -6.91 -2.79 2.01
N THR A 54 -5.83 -2.04 1.79
CA THR A 54 -4.72 -1.94 2.73
C THR A 54 -5.16 -1.27 4.04
N ILE A 55 -5.89 -0.16 3.95
CA ILE A 55 -6.45 0.52 5.13
C ILE A 55 -7.44 -0.38 5.88
N GLU A 56 -8.28 -1.15 5.17
CA GLU A 56 -9.17 -2.13 5.79
C GLU A 56 -8.40 -3.21 6.56
N ASN A 57 -7.31 -3.72 6.01
CA ASN A 57 -6.47 -4.71 6.69
C ASN A 57 -5.84 -4.13 7.96
N PHE A 58 -5.37 -2.87 7.92
CA PHE A 58 -4.84 -2.19 9.11
C PHE A 58 -5.90 -1.99 10.18
N LYS A 59 -7.10 -1.57 9.81
CA LYS A 59 -8.23 -1.46 10.76
C LYS A 59 -8.53 -2.78 11.46
N LYS A 60 -8.44 -3.91 10.73
CA LYS A 60 -8.65 -5.24 11.30
C LYS A 60 -7.50 -5.72 12.20
N TYR A 61 -6.28 -5.23 11.97
CA TYR A 61 -5.11 -5.60 12.76
C TYR A 61 -5.01 -4.79 14.07
N LEU A 62 -5.49 -3.54 14.06
CA LEU A 62 -5.41 -2.63 15.21
C LEU A 62 -6.61 -2.74 16.17
N ASN A 63 -7.70 -3.38 15.74
CA ASN A 63 -8.83 -3.74 16.60
C ASN A 63 -8.62 -5.12 17.20
#